data_AF-A0A0Q7EZZ2-F1
#
_entry.id   AF-A0A0Q7EZZ2-F1
#
_cell.length_a   1.000
_cell.length_b   1.000
_cell.length_c   1.000
_cell.angle_alpha   90.00
_cell.angle_beta   90.00
_cell.angle_gamma   90.00
#
_symmetry.space_group_name_H-M   'P 1'
#
loop_
_entity.id
_entity.type
_entity.pdbx_description
1 polymer ?
#
loop_
_entity_poly.entity_id
_entity_poly.type
_entity_poly.pdbx_seq_one_letter_code
_entity_poly.pdbx_strand_id
1 'polypeptide(L)'
;MARVHGNDVIEYLVFTAIWVLNTNHLIGDARFGELKSIPPDTQRKPVTMDDLRRVAPMPDEILQTYVDRLLASGYVEERPGGLVVPTAVFAQPEMLDGSNELYSHVMTMVRSMRGAGFSFGD
;
A
#
# COMPACT_ATOMS: atom_id res chain seq x y z
N MET A 1 -5.06 -4.18 7.92
CA MET A 1 -5.17 -3.20 6.82
C MET A 1 -6.62 -2.87 6.46
N ALA A 2 -7.47 -3.81 6.02
CA ALA A 2 -8.88 -3.49 5.69
C ALA A 2 -9.68 -2.84 6.84
N ARG A 3 -9.43 -3.24 8.09
CA ARG A 3 -10.05 -2.61 9.28
C ARG A 3 -9.72 -1.12 9.43
N VAL A 4 -8.53 -0.71 8.98
CA VAL A 4 -8.06 0.68 9.03
C VAL A 4 -8.84 1.56 8.06
N HIS A 5 -9.38 0.98 6.99
CA HIS A 5 -10.27 1.63 6.02
C HIS A 5 -11.75 1.34 6.32
N GLY A 6 -12.12 1.20 7.59
CA GLY A 6 -13.52 1.00 7.98
C GLY A 6 -14.17 -0.29 7.46
N ASN A 7 -13.36 -1.30 7.09
CA ASN A 7 -13.80 -2.50 6.36
C ASN A 7 -14.39 -2.22 4.96
N ASP A 8 -14.19 -1.03 4.41
CA ASP A 8 -14.52 -0.70 3.03
C ASP A 8 -13.42 -1.22 2.11
N VAL A 9 -13.70 -2.34 1.44
CA VAL A 9 -12.73 -3.01 0.57
C VAL A 9 -12.34 -2.14 -0.62
N ILE A 10 -13.24 -1.29 -1.11
CA ILE A 10 -12.96 -0.43 -2.26
C ILE A 10 -12.02 0.70 -1.83
N GLU A 11 -12.25 1.30 -0.66
CA GLU A 11 -11.33 2.29 -0.09
C GLU A 11 -9.92 1.71 0.08
N TYR A 12 -9.82 0.48 0.60
CA TYR A 12 -8.53 -0.22 0.72
C TYR A 12 -7.86 -0.50 -0.64
N LEU A 13 -8.64 -0.86 -1.67
CA LEU A 13 -8.12 -1.08 -3.02
C LEU A 13 -7.60 0.21 -3.65
N VAL A 14 -8.33 1.33 -3.51
CA VAL A 14 -7.91 2.64 -4.02
C VAL A 14 -6.64 3.10 -3.30
N PHE A 15 -6.60 3.00 -1.97
CA PHE A 15 -5.39 3.26 -1.18
C PHE A 15 -4.20 2.43 -1.67
N THR A 16 -4.41 1.12 -1.85
CA THR A 16 -3.36 0.19 -2.30
C THR A 16 -2.88 0.52 -3.71
N ALA A 17 -3.78 0.89 -4.63
CA ALA A 17 -3.42 1.28 -5.99
C ALA A 17 -2.52 2.54 -6.01
N ILE A 18 -2.86 3.56 -5.21
CA ILE A 18 -2.04 4.76 -5.08
C ILE A 18 -0.66 4.40 -4.51
N TRP A 19 -0.62 3.62 -3.44
CA TRP A 19 0.64 3.21 -2.81
C TRP A 19 1.54 2.40 -3.76
N VAL A 20 0.97 1.44 -4.50
CA VAL A 20 1.71 0.65 -5.49
C VAL A 20 2.26 1.55 -6.60
N LEU A 21 1.46 2.45 -7.15
CA LEU A 21 1.94 3.38 -8.19
C LEU A 21 3.01 4.34 -7.64
N ASN A 22 2.94 4.72 -6.36
CA ASN A 22 3.96 5.54 -5.72
C ASN A 22 5.31 4.82 -5.56
N THR A 23 5.33 3.49 -5.51
CA THR A 23 6.49 2.71 -5.04
C THR A 23 6.95 1.60 -5.99
N ASN A 24 6.24 1.28 -7.07
CA ASN A 24 6.58 0.12 -7.92
C ASN A 24 8.01 0.19 -8.50
N HIS A 25 8.52 1.40 -8.72
CA HIS A 25 9.85 1.60 -9.30
C HIS A 25 10.97 1.34 -8.30
N LEU A 26 10.63 1.13 -7.04
CA LEU A 26 11.54 0.78 -5.96
C LEU A 26 11.58 -0.73 -5.70
N ILE A 27 10.73 -1.51 -6.37
CA ILE A 27 10.74 -2.98 -6.26
C ILE A 27 12.09 -3.50 -6.77
N GLY A 28 12.76 -4.32 -5.96
CA GLY A 28 14.09 -4.86 -6.25
C GLY A 28 15.25 -3.96 -5.83
N ASP A 29 14.99 -2.76 -5.32
CA ASP A 29 16.03 -1.93 -4.71
C ASP A 29 16.39 -2.48 -3.31
N ALA A 30 17.63 -2.95 -3.16
CA ALA A 30 18.12 -3.56 -1.92
C ALA A 30 18.01 -2.61 -0.71
N ARG A 31 17.98 -1.28 -0.91
CA ARG A 31 17.84 -0.29 0.17
C ARG A 31 16.49 -0.37 0.88
N PHE A 32 15.46 -0.89 0.21
CA PHE A 32 14.08 -0.96 0.70
C PHE A 32 13.53 -2.39 0.76
N GLY A 33 14.43 -3.39 0.79
CA GLY A 33 14.06 -4.81 0.82
C GLY A 33 13.62 -5.34 2.19
N GLU A 34 13.82 -4.58 3.26
CA GLU A 34 13.45 -4.96 4.63
C GLU A 34 12.18 -4.26 5.10
N LEU A 35 11.40 -4.92 5.97
CA LEU A 35 10.15 -4.39 6.51
C LEU A 35 10.31 -3.05 7.25
N LYS A 36 11.46 -2.83 7.89
CA LYS A 36 11.77 -1.59 8.62
C LYS A 36 12.34 -0.48 7.74
N SER A 37 12.69 -0.80 6.49
CA SER A 37 13.35 0.12 5.56
C SER A 37 12.33 0.72 4.60
N ILE A 38 11.35 1.45 5.15
CA ILE A 38 10.28 2.07 4.37
C ILE A 38 10.86 3.23 3.56
N PRO A 39 10.64 3.31 2.23
CA PRO A 39 11.15 4.41 1.42
C PRO A 39 10.63 5.76 1.90
N PRO A 40 11.49 6.79 2.03
CA PRO A 40 11.04 8.13 2.38
C PRO A 40 10.21 8.73 1.24
N ASP A 41 9.35 9.69 1.56
CA ASP A 41 8.42 10.28 0.57
C ASP A 41 9.12 10.92 -0.62
N THR A 42 10.37 11.39 -0.46
CA THR A 42 11.18 11.96 -1.53
C THR A 42 11.54 10.95 -2.63
N GLN A 43 11.41 9.65 -2.37
CA GLN A 43 11.65 8.58 -3.34
C GLN A 43 10.35 8.05 -3.97
N ARG A 44 9.19 8.51 -3.49
CA ARG A 44 7.88 8.13 -4.03
C ARG A 44 7.59 8.94 -5.29
N LYS A 45 6.93 8.33 -6.27
CA LYS A 45 6.43 9.04 -7.47
C LYS A 45 4.98 9.47 -7.24
N PRO A 46 4.65 10.77 -7.23
CA PRO A 46 3.26 11.21 -7.19
C PRO A 46 2.45 10.58 -8.33
N VAL A 47 1.21 10.20 -8.04
CA VAL A 47 0.31 9.56 -9.00
C VAL A 47 -0.81 10.52 -9.40
N THR A 48 -1.08 10.65 -10.69
CA THR A 48 -2.20 11.47 -11.16
C THR A 48 -3.51 10.71 -11.12
N MET A 49 -4.65 11.42 -11.18
CA MET A 49 -5.94 10.76 -11.32
C MET A 49 -6.03 9.93 -12.62
N ASP A 50 -5.38 10.37 -13.69
CA ASP A 50 -5.34 9.63 -14.97
C ASP A 50 -4.56 8.31 -14.85
N ASP A 51 -3.46 8.29 -14.10
CA ASP A 51 -2.74 7.05 -13.80
C ASP A 51 -3.63 6.07 -13.03
N LEU A 52 -4.42 6.57 -12.06
CA LEU A 52 -5.35 5.74 -11.29
C LEU A 52 -6.47 5.17 -12.15
N ARG A 53 -7.10 5.98 -13.02
CA ARG A 53 -8.14 5.53 -13.96
C ARG A 53 -7.67 4.38 -14.85
N ARG A 54 -6.38 4.35 -15.21
CA ARG A 54 -5.81 3.29 -16.05
C ARG A 54 -5.68 1.95 -15.34
N VAL A 55 -5.59 1.95 -14.01
CA VAL A 55 -5.36 0.72 -13.21
C VAL A 55 -6.58 0.31 -12.38
N ALA A 56 -7.49 1.24 -12.10
CA ALA A 56 -8.69 1.02 -11.32
C ALA A 56 -9.89 0.81 -12.26
N PRO A 57 -10.45 -0.41 -12.38
CA PRO A 57 -11.60 -0.68 -13.23
C PRO A 57 -12.90 -0.23 -12.54
N MET A 58 -13.06 1.08 -12.31
CA MET A 58 -14.23 1.65 -11.67
C MET A 58 -14.63 3.00 -12.31
N PRO A 59 -15.90 3.41 -12.20
CA PRO A 59 -16.34 4.73 -12.65
C PRO A 59 -15.60 5.88 -11.95
N ASP A 60 -15.32 6.95 -12.71
CA ASP A 60 -14.60 8.14 -12.24
C ASP A 60 -15.20 8.77 -10.98
N GLU A 61 -16.52 8.90 -10.92
CA GLU A 61 -17.24 9.49 -9.79
C GLU A 61 -17.02 8.69 -8.50
N ILE A 62 -16.98 7.36 -8.62
CA ILE A 62 -16.72 6.46 -7.50
C ILE A 62 -15.26 6.59 -7.07
N LEU A 63 -14.32 6.55 -8.02
CA LEU A 63 -12.90 6.70 -7.73
C LEU A 63 -12.61 8.02 -7.02
N GLN A 64 -13.16 9.13 -7.51
CA GLN A 64 -13.01 10.45 -6.90
C GLN A 64 -13.56 10.48 -5.48
N THR A 65 -14.73 9.89 -5.24
CA THR A 65 -15.34 9.81 -3.89
C THR A 65 -14.39 9.13 -2.90
N TYR A 66 -13.72 8.05 -3.30
CA TYR A 66 -12.76 7.34 -2.44
C TYR A 66 -11.45 8.10 -2.26
N VAL A 67 -10.95 8.77 -3.30
CA VAL A 67 -9.77 9.62 -3.19
C VAL A 67 -10.02 10.78 -2.21
N ASP A 68 -11.17 11.43 -2.29
CA ASP A 68 -11.53 12.53 -1.39
C ASP A 68 -11.61 12.07 0.07
N ARG A 69 -12.13 10.87 0.32
CA ARG A 69 -12.15 10.25 1.67
C ARG A 69 -10.74 9.96 2.18
N LEU A 70 -9.85 9.46 1.33
CA LEU A 70 -8.46 9.17 1.69
C LEU A 70 -7.63 10.44 1.93
N LEU A 71 -7.93 11.52 1.20
CA LEU A 71 -7.38 12.85 1.44
C LEU A 71 -7.87 13.41 2.78
N ALA A 72 -9.18 13.35 3.03
CA ALA A 72 -9.78 13.86 4.27
C ALA A 72 -9.31 13.12 5.52
N SER A 73 -8.98 11.82 5.40
CA SER A 73 -8.44 11.01 6.49
C SER A 73 -6.92 11.08 6.65
N GLY A 74 -6.20 11.73 5.72
CA GLY A 74 -4.75 11.87 5.76
C GLY A 74 -3.98 10.59 5.39
N TYR A 75 -4.66 9.56 4.87
CA TYR A 75 -3.99 8.37 4.33
C TYR A 75 -3.35 8.64 2.97
N VAL A 76 -3.83 9.66 2.27
CA VAL A 76 -3.26 10.18 1.02
C VAL A 76 -3.07 11.69 1.20
N GLU A 77 -2.00 12.21 0.62
CA GLU A 77 -1.73 13.63 0.52
C GLU A 77 -1.64 14.04 -0.95
N GLU A 78 -2.09 15.26 -1.24
CA GLU A 78 -1.81 15.91 -2.51
C GLU A 78 -0.45 16.61 -2.45
N ARG A 79 0.40 16.36 -3.44
CA ARG A 79 1.73 16.95 -3.58
C ARG A 79 1.93 17.46 -5.01
N PRO A 80 2.97 18.27 -5.28
CA PRO A 80 3.30 18.64 -6.66
C PRO A 80 3.46 17.38 -7.53
N GLY A 81 2.62 17.25 -8.56
CA GLY A 81 2.60 16.10 -9.46
C GLY A 81 1.53 15.04 -9.16
N GLY A 82 0.80 15.13 -8.05
CA GLY A 82 -0.35 14.25 -7.78
C GLY A 82 -0.40 13.71 -6.35
N LEU A 83 -1.02 12.54 -6.20
CA LEU A 83 -1.33 11.91 -4.93
C LEU A 83 -0.17 11.05 -4.44
N VAL A 84 0.07 11.07 -3.13
CA VAL A 84 1.08 10.25 -2.46
C VAL A 84 0.48 9.64 -1.20
N VAL A 85 0.62 8.34 -0.99
CA VAL A 85 0.50 7.75 0.35
C VAL A 85 1.77 8.12 1.13
N PRO A 86 1.70 8.90 2.22
CA PRO A 86 2.87 9.29 2.99
C PRO A 86 3.48 8.11 3.75
N THR A 87 4.79 8.20 4.03
CA THR A 87 5.51 7.21 4.83
C THR A 87 4.98 7.16 6.26
N ALA A 88 4.58 8.31 6.81
CA ALA A 88 4.05 8.43 8.16
C ALA A 88 2.79 7.58 8.40
N VAL A 89 1.99 7.31 7.36
CA VAL A 89 0.82 6.42 7.44
C VAL A 89 1.23 5.04 7.93
N PHE A 90 2.36 4.50 7.45
CA PHE A 90 2.84 3.18 7.83
C PHE A 90 3.49 3.13 9.22
N ALA A 91 3.72 4.29 9.85
CA ALA A 91 4.19 4.39 11.22
C ALA A 91 3.03 4.48 12.23
N GLN A 92 1.78 4.60 11.78
CA GLN A 92 0.62 4.63 12.66
C GLN A 92 0.42 3.26 13.34
N PRO A 93 0.05 3.22 14.64
CA PRO A 93 -0.11 1.97 15.39
C PRO A 93 -1.01 0.95 14.68
N GLU A 94 -2.12 1.39 14.11
CA GLU A 94 -3.11 0.55 13.44
C GLU A 94 -2.56 -0.12 12.17
N MET A 95 -1.70 0.60 11.44
CA MET A 95 -1.02 0.10 10.25
C MET A 95 0.12 -0.86 10.62
N LEU A 96 0.83 -0.59 11.71
CA LEU A 96 1.87 -1.48 12.25
C LEU A 96 1.27 -2.80 12.73
N ASP A 97 0.15 -2.75 13.46
CA ASP A 97 -0.57 -3.94 13.93
C ASP A 97 -1.05 -4.79 12.77
N GLY A 98 -1.66 -4.17 11.76
CA GLY A 98 -2.08 -4.85 10.54
C GLY A 98 -0.93 -5.48 9.77
N SER A 99 0.25 -4.85 9.76
CA SER A 99 1.46 -5.37 9.11
C SER A 99 2.04 -6.56 9.88
N ASN A 100 2.06 -6.49 11.21
CA ASN A 100 2.51 -7.58 12.08
C ASN A 100 1.60 -8.80 11.96
N GLU A 101 0.28 -8.61 11.91
CA GLU A 101 -0.68 -9.68 11.68
C GLU A 101 -0.43 -10.36 10.33
N LEU A 102 -0.31 -9.58 9.25
CA LEU A 102 -0.01 -10.10 7.91
C LEU A 102 1.32 -10.87 7.88
N TYR A 103 2.38 -10.31 8.46
CA TYR A 103 3.68 -10.98 8.56
C TYR A 103 3.56 -12.32 9.29
N SER A 104 2.83 -12.37 10.41
CA SER A 104 2.62 -13.62 11.17
C SER A 104 1.90 -14.69 10.34
N HIS A 105 0.90 -14.29 9.55
CA HIS A 105 0.16 -15.18 8.65
C HIS A 105 1.05 -15.67 7.49
N VAL A 106 1.82 -14.79 6.87
CA VAL A 106 2.77 -15.15 5.80
C VAL A 106 3.84 -16.11 6.32
N MET A 107 4.41 -15.86 7.51
CA MET A 107 5.41 -16.76 8.11
C MET A 107 4.81 -18.12 8.47
N THR A 108 3.56 -18.15 8.94
CA THR A 108 2.84 -19.40 9.19
C THR A 108 2.64 -20.17 7.90
N MET A 109 2.18 -19.50 6.84
CA MET A 109 2.02 -20.09 5.50
C MET A 109 3.35 -20.64 4.95
N VAL A 110 4.43 -19.86 5.01
CA VAL A 110 5.77 -20.28 4.55
C VAL A 110 6.25 -21.51 5.31
N ARG A 111 6.03 -21.59 6.63
CA ARG A 111 6.36 -22.78 7.44
C ARG A 111 5.54 -23.99 7.02
N SER A 112 4.23 -23.83 6.79
CA SER A 112 3.36 -24.90 6.30
C SER A 112 3.79 -25.40 4.91
N MET A 113 4.16 -24.49 4.01
CA MET A 113 4.64 -24.83 2.67
C MET A 113 6.00 -25.56 2.73
N ARG A 114 6.93 -25.12 3.58
CA ARG A 114 8.19 -25.85 3.81
C ARG A 114 7.94 -27.27 4.35
N GLY A 115 7.01 -27.42 5.30
CA GLY A 115 6.59 -28.73 5.80
C GLY A 115 5.97 -29.64 4.72
N ALA A 116 5.37 -29.05 3.70
CA ALA A 116 4.83 -29.75 2.53
C ALA A 116 5.86 -29.99 1.40
N GLY A 117 7.14 -29.60 1.60
CA GLY A 117 8.22 -29.86 0.64
C GLY A 117 8.50 -28.73 -0.37
N PHE A 118 7.89 -27.55 -0.21
CA PHE A 118 8.24 -26.39 -1.04
C PHE A 118 9.57 -25.77 -0.59
N SER A 119 10.47 -25.50 -1.54
CA SER A 119 11.62 -24.63 -1.33
C SER A 119 11.34 -23.22 -1.86
N PHE A 120 11.80 -22.22 -1.14
CA PHE A 120 11.87 -20.83 -1.60
C PHE A 120 13.36 -20.53 -1.70
N GLY A 121 13.80 -19.91 -2.80
CA GLY A 121 15.21 -19.74 -3.15
C GLY A 121 16.08 -19.25 -2.00
N ASP A 122 17.36 -19.66 -2.04
CA ASP A 122 18.35 -19.49 -0.97
C ASP A 122 18.46 -18.06 -0.43
#